data_AF-A0A2B8A0Z5-F1
#
_entry.id   AF-A0A2B8A0Z5-F1
#
_cell.length_a   1.000
_cell.length_b   1.000
_cell.length_c   1.000
_cell.angle_alpha   90.00
_cell.angle_beta   90.00
_cell.angle_gamma   90.00
#
_symmetry.space_group_name_H-M   'P 1'
#
loop_
_entity.id
_entity.type
_entity.pdbx_description
1 polymer ?
#
loop_
_entity_poly.entity_id
_entity_poly.type
_entity_poly.pdbx_seq_one_letter_code
_entity_poly.pdbx_strand_id
1 'polypeptide(L)'
;MAHLYFKENNDDGTMTFGQGVTISFWMGLSSGILAPLVTYVYSKFINTTYMLDAARVEMEKKGLPDEQIDTMLNMTESFMSPEITFFLGIFGYIISAVIVGLVVSLITKKDPPATF
;
A
#
# COMPACT_ATOMS: atom_id res chain seq x y z
N MET A 1 -13.77 11.33 11.39
CA MET A 1 -14.65 12.52 11.31
C MET A 1 -14.59 13.29 9.99
N ALA A 2 -13.77 12.90 9.01
CA ALA A 2 -13.71 13.57 7.70
C ALA A 2 -14.98 13.37 6.82
N HIS A 3 -15.62 12.21 6.94
CA HIS A 3 -16.83 11.87 6.17
C HIS A 3 -18.06 12.72 6.50
N LEU A 4 -18.14 13.27 7.71
CA LEU A 4 -19.23 14.15 8.12
C LEU A 4 -19.05 15.56 7.53
N TYR A 5 -17.82 16.07 7.53
CA TYR A 5 -17.48 17.40 7.02
C TYR A 5 -17.68 17.53 5.50
N PHE A 6 -17.50 16.44 4.74
CA PHE A 6 -17.75 16.43 3.29
C PHE A 6 -19.24 16.38 2.94
N LYS A 7 -20.05 15.83 3.85
CA LYS A 7 -21.51 15.68 3.71
C LYS A 7 -22.26 16.96 4.04
N GLU A 8 -21.67 17.83 4.87
CA GLU A 8 -22.25 19.10 5.31
C GLU A 8 -21.99 20.26 4.33
N ASN A 9 -20.97 20.15 3.47
CA ASN A 9 -20.55 21.20 2.53
C ASN A 9 -20.93 20.97 1.06
N ASN A 10 -21.65 19.90 0.72
CA ASN A 10 -22.18 19.68 -0.63
C ASN A 10 -23.70 19.51 -0.57
N ASP A 11 -24.39 20.28 -1.43
CA ASP A 11 -25.82 20.60 -1.53
C ASP A 11 -26.85 19.45 -1.58
N ASP A 12 -26.55 18.22 -1.13
CA ASP A 12 -27.59 17.19 -0.82
C ASP A 12 -27.06 15.92 -0.13
N GLY A 13 -25.84 15.95 0.41
CA GLY A 13 -25.23 14.78 1.06
C GLY A 13 -25.01 13.59 0.12
N THR A 14 -24.83 13.86 -1.18
CA THR A 14 -24.62 12.88 -2.25
C THR A 14 -23.15 12.79 -2.61
N MET A 15 -22.62 11.58 -2.79
CA MET A 15 -21.23 11.35 -3.18
C MET A 15 -21.20 10.40 -4.36
N THR A 16 -20.63 10.85 -5.48
CA THR A 16 -20.45 10.00 -6.66
C THR A 16 -19.38 8.94 -6.41
N PHE A 17 -19.49 7.81 -7.11
CA PHE A 17 -18.52 6.71 -7.01
C PHE A 17 -17.06 7.18 -7.25
N GLY A 18 -16.83 8.06 -8.21
CA GLY A 18 -15.51 8.62 -8.51
C GLY A 18 -14.94 9.52 -7.41
N GLN A 19 -15.79 10.26 -6.69
CA GLN A 19 -15.36 11.11 -5.57
C GLN A 19 -14.88 10.26 -4.38
N GLY A 20 -15.59 9.18 -4.04
CA GLY A 20 -15.20 8.29 -2.94
C GLY A 20 -13.87 7.55 -3.20
N VAL A 21 -13.62 7.16 -4.45
CA VAL A 21 -12.33 6.58 -4.87
C VAL A 21 -11.20 7.60 -4.76
N THR A 22 -11.41 8.83 -5.23
CA THR A 22 -10.40 9.89 -5.20
C THR A 22 -10.04 10.29 -3.76
N ILE A 23 -11.03 10.39 -2.87
CA ILE A 23 -10.80 10.66 -1.44
C ILE A 23 -9.97 9.53 -0.81
N SER A 24 -10.30 8.28 -1.11
CA SER A 24 -9.60 7.13 -0.54
C SER A 24 -8.17 7.01 -1.05
N PHE A 25 -7.91 7.39 -2.31
CA PHE A 25 -6.56 7.51 -2.86
C PHE A 25 -5.72 8.54 -2.09
N TRP A 26 -6.22 9.77 -1.90
CA TRP A 26 -5.49 10.82 -1.18
C TRP A 26 -5.30 10.51 0.31
N MET A 27 -6.29 9.88 0.94
CA MET A 27 -6.20 9.41 2.32
C MET A 27 -5.16 8.29 2.45
N GLY A 28 -5.15 7.35 1.52
CA GLY A 28 -4.13 6.30 1.46
C GLY A 28 -2.73 6.86 1.23
N LEU A 29 -2.59 7.80 0.28
CA LEU A 29 -1.29 8.41 0.00
C LEU A 29 -0.73 9.17 1.22
N SER A 30 -1.56 9.96 1.91
CA SER A 30 -1.11 10.74 3.07
C SER A 30 -0.78 9.89 4.31
N SER A 31 -1.50 8.78 4.53
CA SER A 31 -1.28 7.91 5.70
C SER A 31 -0.24 6.80 5.45
N GLY A 32 -0.05 6.38 4.20
CA GLY A 32 0.73 5.20 3.83
C GLY A 32 2.21 5.43 3.59
N ILE A 33 2.69 6.68 3.48
CA ILE A 33 4.07 6.97 3.09
C ILE A 33 5.07 6.77 4.24
N LEU A 34 4.65 6.96 5.49
CA LEU A 34 5.57 6.99 6.64
C LEU A 34 6.26 5.63 6.88
N ALA A 35 5.52 4.53 6.84
CA ALA A 35 6.08 3.20 7.10
C ALA A 35 7.10 2.75 6.03
N PRO A 36 6.79 2.82 4.71
CA PRO A 36 7.77 2.56 3.66
C PRO A 36 9.00 3.45 3.75
N LEU A 37 8.85 4.71 4.14
CA LEU A 37 9.96 5.66 4.27
C LEU A 37 10.94 5.25 5.38
N VAL A 38 10.43 4.87 6.55
CA VAL A 38 11.27 4.39 7.67
C VAL A 38 12.03 3.12 7.26
N THR A 39 11.32 2.16 6.64
CA THR A 39 11.94 0.93 6.15
C THR A 39 13.01 1.21 5.09
N TYR A 40 12.75 2.15 4.17
CA TYR A 40 13.73 2.55 3.14
C TYR A 40 15.01 3.11 3.75
N VAL A 41 14.89 4.03 4.71
CA VAL A 41 16.06 4.63 5.38
C VAL A 41 16.85 3.57 6.14
N TYR A 42 16.17 2.67 6.86
CA TYR A 42 16.80 1.58 7.59
C TYR A 42 17.56 0.62 6.65
N SER A 43 16.87 0.13 5.62
CA SER A 43 17.45 -0.83 4.68
C SER A 43 18.54 -0.23 3.79
N LYS A 44 18.54 1.08 3.55
CA LYS A 44 19.53 1.73 2.70
C LYS A 44 20.77 2.22 3.45
N PHE A 45 20.60 2.78 4.64
CA PHE A 45 21.69 3.48 5.35
C PHE A 45 22.18 2.76 6.60
N ILE A 46 21.38 1.85 7.18
CA ILE A 46 21.73 1.17 8.43
C ILE A 46 22.12 -0.28 8.15
N ASN A 47 21.25 -1.05 7.51
CA ASN A 47 21.50 -2.46 7.22
C ASN A 47 20.92 -2.88 5.87
N THR A 48 21.80 -3.00 4.88
CA THR A 48 21.46 -3.40 3.51
C THR A 48 21.22 -4.90 3.34
N THR A 49 21.68 -5.75 4.26
CA THR A 49 21.54 -7.21 4.15
C THR A 49 20.39 -7.77 4.97
N TYR A 50 19.82 -6.99 5.90
CA TYR A 50 18.76 -7.39 6.83
C TYR A 50 17.62 -8.20 6.17
N MET A 51 17.13 -7.76 5.00
CA MET A 51 16.04 -8.45 4.30
C MET A 51 16.49 -9.79 3.69
N LEU A 52 17.70 -9.86 3.15
CA LEU A 52 18.26 -11.09 2.57
C LEU A 52 18.61 -12.10 3.66
N ASP A 53 19.16 -11.65 4.77
CA ASP A 53 19.48 -12.48 5.93
C ASP A 53 18.21 -13.05 6.56
N ALA A 54 17.17 -12.23 6.70
CA ALA A 54 15.86 -12.68 7.18
C ALA A 54 15.22 -13.70 6.23
N ALA A 55 15.31 -13.47 4.91
CA ALA A 55 14.80 -14.40 3.90
C ALA A 55 15.56 -15.73 3.92
N ARG A 56 16.90 -15.70 4.05
CA ARG A 56 17.74 -16.90 4.20
C ARG A 56 17.29 -17.75 5.38
N VAL A 57 17.16 -17.16 6.56
CA VAL A 57 16.75 -17.88 7.79
C VAL A 57 15.36 -18.52 7.62
N GLU A 58 14.44 -17.88 6.90
CA GLU A 58 13.13 -18.46 6.62
C GLU A 58 13.21 -19.65 5.65
N MET A 59 14.08 -19.59 4.65
CA MET A 59 14.30 -20.67 3.68
C MET A 59 15.02 -21.87 4.31
N GLU A 60 16.01 -21.62 5.17
CA GLU A 60 16.70 -22.65 5.97
C GLU A 60 15.70 -23.39 6.87
N LYS A 61 14.78 -22.65 7.51
CA LYS A 61 13.68 -23.26 8.31
C LYS A 61 12.74 -24.13 7.49
N LYS A 62 12.62 -23.88 6.19
CA LYS A 62 11.83 -24.70 5.26
C LYS A 62 12.59 -25.94 4.78
N GLY A 63 13.84 -26.13 5.21
CA GLY A 63 14.68 -27.28 4.86
C GLY A 63 15.18 -27.25 3.42
N LEU A 64 15.24 -26.06 2.81
CA LEU A 64 15.82 -25.88 1.47
C LEU A 64 17.33 -26.10 1.53
N PRO A 65 17.93 -26.78 0.55
CA PRO A 65 19.38 -26.95 0.49
C PRO A 65 20.06 -25.61 0.14
N ASP A 66 21.24 -25.36 0.72
CA ASP A 66 21.97 -24.08 0.62
C ASP A 66 22.15 -23.60 -0.83
N GLU A 67 22.46 -24.49 -1.78
CA GLU A 67 22.60 -24.14 -3.20
C GLU A 67 21.30 -23.57 -3.80
N GLN A 68 20.14 -24.08 -3.38
CA GLN A 68 18.84 -23.54 -3.82
C GLN A 68 18.57 -22.19 -3.15
N ILE A 69 18.93 -22.04 -1.88
CA ILE A 69 18.78 -20.78 -1.14
C ILE A 69 19.62 -19.69 -1.81
N ASP A 70 20.90 -19.96 -2.09
CA ASP A 70 21.80 -19.01 -2.74
C ASP A 70 21.32 -18.62 -4.14
N THR A 71 20.83 -19.59 -4.91
CA THR A 71 20.24 -19.32 -6.23
C THR A 71 19.02 -18.41 -6.12
N MET A 72 18.11 -18.70 -5.18
CA MET A 72 16.91 -17.89 -4.95
C MET A 72 17.26 -16.48 -4.46
N LEU A 73 18.20 -16.34 -3.53
CA LEU A 73 18.62 -15.06 -2.99
C LEU A 73 19.29 -14.19 -4.04
N ASN A 74 20.16 -14.75 -4.90
CA ASN A 74 20.79 -14.00 -5.99
C ASN A 74 19.77 -13.45 -6.99
N MET A 75 18.73 -14.23 -7.32
CA MET A 75 17.64 -13.75 -8.17
C MET A 75 16.80 -12.67 -7.49
N THR A 76 16.62 -12.80 -6.17
CA THR A 76 15.73 -11.94 -5.39
C THR A 76 16.41 -10.65 -4.93
N GLU A 77 17.73 -10.63 -4.80
CA GLU A 77 18.53 -9.46 -4.38
C GLU A 77 18.24 -8.23 -5.24
N SER A 78 18.19 -8.40 -6.57
CA SER A 78 17.86 -7.30 -7.48
C SER A 78 16.43 -6.78 -7.29
N PHE A 79 15.47 -7.67 -7.01
CA PHE A 79 14.06 -7.34 -6.79
C PHE A 79 13.77 -6.76 -5.41
N MET A 80 14.53 -7.19 -4.39
CA MET A 80 14.45 -6.72 -3.01
C MET A 80 15.35 -5.50 -2.74
N SER A 81 15.87 -4.85 -3.79
CA SER A 81 16.58 -3.58 -3.62
C SER A 81 15.70 -2.59 -2.83
N PRO A 82 16.29 -1.79 -1.91
CA PRO A 82 15.54 -0.87 -1.08
C PRO A 82 14.67 0.10 -1.89
N GLU A 83 15.16 0.58 -3.04
CA GLU A 83 14.43 1.46 -3.95
C GLU A 83 13.19 0.79 -4.54
N ILE A 84 13.33 -0.42 -5.10
CA ILE A 84 12.21 -1.16 -5.69
C ILE A 84 11.18 -1.50 -4.62
N THR A 85 11.64 -1.99 -3.47
CA THR A 85 10.79 -2.35 -2.33
C THR A 85 10.01 -1.14 -1.81
N PHE A 86 10.63 0.04 -1.76
CA PHE A 86 9.97 1.28 -1.36
C PHE A 86 8.83 1.65 -2.31
N PHE A 87 9.08 1.68 -3.62
CA PHE A 87 8.05 2.01 -4.61
C PHE A 87 6.94 0.96 -4.67
N LEU A 88 7.29 -0.33 -4.63
CA LEU A 88 6.30 -1.41 -4.58
C LEU A 88 5.46 -1.37 -3.30
N GLY A 89 6.06 -1.03 -2.16
CA GLY A 89 5.35 -0.90 -0.89
C GLY A 89 4.31 0.21 -0.92
N ILE A 90 4.69 1.40 -1.43
CA ILE A 90 3.76 2.52 -1.60
C ILE A 90 2.65 2.16 -2.59
N PHE A 91 3.01 1.58 -3.74
CA PHE A 91 2.06 1.20 -4.77
C PHE A 91 1.04 0.16 -4.25
N GLY A 92 1.51 -0.88 -3.56
CA GLY A 92 0.66 -1.89 -2.93
C GLY A 92 -0.27 -1.31 -1.87
N TYR A 93 0.23 -0.38 -1.06
CA TYR A 93 -0.59 0.32 -0.07
C TYR A 93 -1.69 1.15 -0.73
N ILE A 94 -1.35 1.95 -1.76
CA ILE A 94 -2.32 2.76 -2.50
C ILE A 94 -3.41 1.89 -3.12
N ILE A 95 -3.04 0.77 -3.75
CA ILE A 95 -4.02 -0.18 -4.30
C ILE A 95 -4.95 -0.70 -3.21
N SER A 96 -4.40 -1.09 -2.05
CA SER A 96 -5.23 -1.59 -0.95
C SER A 96 -6.20 -0.51 -0.42
N ALA A 97 -5.73 0.73 -0.29
CA ALA A 97 -6.52 1.87 0.16
C ALA A 97 -7.63 2.23 -0.85
N VAL A 98 -7.34 2.13 -2.14
CA VAL A 98 -8.33 2.29 -3.21
C VAL A 98 -9.36 1.17 -3.18
N ILE A 99 -8.97 -0.10 -2.98
CA ILE A 99 -9.90 -1.23 -2.86
C ILE A 99 -10.84 -1.03 -1.67
N VAL A 100 -10.31 -0.70 -0.50
CA VAL A 100 -11.13 -0.39 0.69
C VAL A 100 -12.05 0.80 0.40
N GLY A 101 -11.52 1.84 -0.24
CA GLY A 101 -12.27 3.01 -0.70
C GLY A 101 -13.41 2.68 -1.65
N LEU A 102 -13.19 1.76 -2.59
CA LEU A 102 -14.19 1.27 -3.53
C LEU A 102 -15.33 0.56 -2.78
N VAL A 103 -15.00 -0.33 -1.84
CA VAL A 103 -15.99 -1.04 -1.02
C VAL A 103 -16.83 -0.06 -0.19
N VAL A 104 -16.19 0.90 0.48
CA VAL A 104 -16.88 1.94 1.27
C VAL A 104 -17.74 2.83 0.38
N SER A 105 -17.25 3.19 -0.82
CA SER A 105 -17.98 4.02 -1.78
C SER A 105 -19.19 3.30 -2.37
N LEU A 106 -19.11 1.98 -2.60
CA LEU A 106 -20.25 1.17 -3.02
C LEU A 106 -21.34 1.13 -1.95
N ILE A 107 -20.95 0.98 -0.68
CA ILE A 107 -21.90 0.91 0.45
C ILE A 107 -22.51 2.29 0.76
N THR A 108 -21.73 3.35 0.61
CA THR A 108 -22.14 4.72 0.97
C THR A 108 -22.74 5.49 -0.22
N LYS A 109 -22.84 4.87 -1.41
CA LYS A 109 -23.36 5.50 -2.62
C LYS A 109 -24.77 6.04 -2.39
N LYS A 110 -24.93 7.36 -2.48
CA LYS A 110 -26.23 8.04 -2.57
C LYS A 110 -26.18 8.90 -3.83
N ASP A 111 -26.82 8.43 -4.89
CA ASP A 111 -26.90 9.16 -6.15
C ASP A 111 -27.69 10.47 -5.92
N PRO A 112 -27.22 11.62 -6.42
CA PRO A 112 -28.01 12.83 -6.41
C PRO A 112 -29.32 12.60 -7.17
N PRO A 113 -30.44 13.20 -6.71
CA PRO A 113 -31.72 13.06 -7.40
C PRO A 113 -31.52 13.48 -8.85
N ALA A 114 -31.88 12.59 -9.79
CA ALA A 114 -31.84 12.88 -11.21
C ALA A 114 -32.80 14.04 -11.50
N THR A 115 -32.26 15.24 -11.66
CA THR A 115 -33.04 16.38 -12.18
C THR A 115 -33.25 16.15 -13.67
N PHE A 116 -34.48 15.78 -14.03
CA PHE A 116 -34.97 15.78 -15.42
C PHE A 116 -35.20 17.21 -15.92
#